data_AF-A0A285QAX6-F1
#
_entry.id   AF-A0A285QAX6-F1
#
_cell.length_a   1.000
_cell.length_b   1.000
_cell.length_c   1.000
_cell.angle_alpha   90.00
_cell.angle_beta   90.00
_cell.angle_gamma   90.00
#
_symmetry.space_group_name_H-M   'P 1'
#
loop_
_entity.id
_entity.type
_entity.pdbx_description
1 polymer ?
#
loop_
_entity_poly.entity_id
_entity_poly.type
_entity_poly.pdbx_seq_one_letter_code
_entity_poly.pdbx_strand_id
1 'polypeptide(L)'
;MARVTVEGADLVVRLRWWERLVTRSGPLRVPLTAVEKVTTTRQPWRVVRGVRESGLLIPGRLCLGVWRHPGGRDFVALHPFTDVVVSIDLRRPSPFARIAVHATEAPRTVADLHTAVSRTVLAAGGLDEDVPGAVPEPENPPARPGGRWAGVPAHA
;
A
#
# COMPACT_ATOMS: atom_id res chain seq x y z
N MET A 1 2.86 18.33 13.70
CA MET A 1 1.97 17.35 13.08
C MET A 1 2.47 17.06 11.69
N ALA A 2 2.92 15.82 11.50
CA ALA A 2 3.22 15.26 10.20
C ALA A 2 1.96 15.33 9.34
N ARG A 3 2.04 15.99 8.17
CA ARG A 3 0.97 15.95 7.17
C ARG A 3 1.46 15.10 6.00
N VAL A 4 0.67 14.11 5.63
CA VAL A 4 0.87 13.40 4.37
C VAL A 4 0.27 14.25 3.27
N THR A 5 1.04 14.49 2.23
CA THR A 5 0.57 15.17 1.02
C THR A 5 1.09 14.40 -0.17
N VAL A 6 0.25 14.23 -1.17
CA VAL A 6 0.66 13.66 -2.44
C VAL A 6 1.09 14.80 -3.35
N GLU A 7 2.35 14.79 -3.79
CA GLU A 7 2.91 15.74 -4.74
C GLU A 7 3.24 14.97 -6.04
N GLY A 8 2.37 15.04 -7.04
CA GLY A 8 2.56 14.34 -8.32
C GLY A 8 2.56 12.82 -8.18
N ALA A 9 3.72 12.20 -8.41
CA ALA A 9 3.95 10.76 -8.24
C ALA A 9 4.60 10.39 -6.90
N ASP A 10 4.88 11.38 -6.05
CA ASP A 10 5.55 11.20 -4.77
C ASP A 10 4.61 11.44 -3.58
N LEU A 11 4.70 10.55 -2.61
CA LEU A 11 4.14 10.73 -1.28
C LEU A 11 5.14 11.50 -0.42
N VAL A 12 4.76 12.69 -0.01
CA VAL A 12 5.58 13.58 0.81
C VAL A 12 4.99 13.64 2.22
N VAL A 13 5.74 13.12 3.20
CA VAL A 13 5.40 13.29 4.61
C VAL A 13 6.08 14.56 5.10
N ARG A 14 5.32 15.65 5.17
CA ARG A 14 5.79 16.94 5.68
C ARG A 14 5.82 16.90 7.20
N LEU A 15 7.00 16.65 7.72
CA LEU A 15 7.33 16.78 9.14
C LEU A 15 7.56 18.25 9.51
N ARG A 16 7.13 18.66 10.71
CA ARG A 16 7.53 19.95 11.28
C ARG A 16 9.04 19.95 11.55
N TRP A 17 9.63 21.13 11.60
CA TRP A 17 11.06 21.30 11.83
C TRP A 17 11.55 20.65 13.14
N TRP A 18 10.79 20.79 14.24
CA TRP A 18 11.09 20.08 15.49
C TRP A 18 10.99 18.56 15.36
N GLU A 19 10.04 18.05 14.57
CA GLU A 19 9.88 16.60 14.35
C GLU A 19 11.07 16.03 13.57
N ARG A 20 11.60 16.77 12.58
CA ARG A 20 12.85 16.42 11.89
C ARG A 20 14.06 16.40 12.83
N LEU A 21 14.12 17.37 13.74
CA LEU A 21 15.18 17.46 14.74
C LEU A 21 15.17 16.22 15.64
N VAL A 22 13.97 15.78 16.03
CA VAL A 22 13.75 14.64 16.92
C VAL A 22 14.03 13.30 16.22
N THR A 23 13.55 13.10 15.00
CA THR A 23 13.76 11.84 14.26
C THR A 23 15.15 11.74 13.63
N ARG A 24 15.94 12.84 13.64
CA ARG A 24 17.18 12.99 12.86
C ARG A 24 17.01 12.57 11.39
N SER A 25 15.77 12.61 10.90
CA SER A 25 15.39 12.16 9.57
C SER A 25 14.95 13.38 8.76
N GLY A 26 15.44 13.46 7.53
CA GLY A 26 15.08 14.53 6.59
C GLY A 26 13.60 14.49 6.18
N PRO A 27 13.16 15.40 5.29
CA PRO A 27 11.88 15.26 4.59
C PRO A 27 11.74 13.86 4.01
N LEU A 28 10.69 13.15 4.40
CA LEU A 28 10.42 11.82 3.90
C LEU A 28 9.63 11.92 2.61
N ARG A 29 10.30 11.66 1.49
CA ARG A 29 9.69 11.53 0.16
C ARG A 29 9.77 10.07 -0.26
N VAL A 30 8.62 9.51 -0.61
CA VAL A 30 8.52 8.12 -1.05
C VAL A 30 7.71 8.09 -2.34
N PRO A 31 8.18 7.44 -3.41
CA PRO A 31 7.40 7.34 -4.64
C PRO A 31 6.14 6.51 -4.40
N LEU A 32 5.00 6.93 -4.96
CA LEU A 32 3.74 6.20 -4.87
C LEU A 32 3.85 4.78 -5.46
N THR A 33 4.78 4.57 -6.39
CA THR A 33 5.10 3.25 -6.94
C THR A 33 5.73 2.31 -5.91
N ALA A 34 6.26 2.81 -4.80
CA ALA A 34 6.73 2.00 -3.69
C ALA A 34 5.63 1.69 -2.67
N VAL A 35 4.43 2.28 -2.79
CA VAL A 35 3.32 1.98 -1.88
C VAL A 35 2.73 0.63 -2.24
N GLU A 36 2.83 -0.32 -1.32
CA GLU A 36 2.29 -1.66 -1.48
C GLU A 36 0.88 -1.75 -0.90
N LYS A 37 0.70 -1.20 0.31
CA LYS A 37 -0.57 -1.31 1.03
C LYS A 37 -0.80 -0.10 1.93
N VAL A 38 -2.07 0.29 2.02
CA VAL A 38 -2.52 1.37 2.91
C VAL A 38 -3.53 0.76 3.85
N THR A 39 -3.35 0.96 5.14
CA THR A 39 -4.24 0.41 6.16
C THR A 39 -4.49 1.45 7.23
N THR A 40 -5.74 1.55 7.66
CA THR A 40 -6.13 2.44 8.74
C THR A 40 -6.33 1.60 10.00
N THR A 41 -5.73 2.01 11.12
CA THR A 41 -5.97 1.36 12.40
C THR A 41 -6.40 2.36 13.45
N ARG A 42 -7.30 1.91 14.34
CA ARG A 42 -7.69 2.70 15.51
C ARG A 42 -6.84 2.46 16.75
N GLN A 43 -5.83 1.60 16.62
CA GLN A 43 -4.94 1.21 17.72
C GLN A 43 -3.52 1.72 17.42
N PRO A 44 -3.21 2.99 17.77
CA PRO A 44 -1.95 3.62 17.41
C PRO A 44 -0.74 2.82 17.90
N TRP A 45 -0.79 2.26 19.10
CA TRP A 45 0.33 1.51 19.66
C TRP A 45 0.60 0.17 18.98
N ARG A 46 -0.39 -0.42 18.28
CA ARG A 46 -0.25 -1.71 17.59
C ARG A 46 0.61 -1.60 16.33
N VAL A 47 0.76 -0.39 15.76
CA VAL A 47 1.57 -0.19 14.55
C VAL A 47 3.07 -0.16 14.84
N VAL A 48 3.45 0.12 16.08
CA VAL A 48 4.85 0.24 16.50
C VAL A 48 5.42 -1.16 16.65
N ARG A 49 6.45 -1.48 15.86
CA ARG A 49 7.13 -2.79 15.88
C ARG A 49 8.62 -2.59 15.96
N GLY A 50 9.32 -3.54 16.60
CA GLY A 50 10.77 -3.52 16.69
C GLY A 50 11.32 -2.56 17.75
N VAL A 51 12.58 -2.19 17.58
CA VAL A 51 13.37 -1.40 18.54
C VAL A 51 13.50 0.03 18.05
N ARG A 52 13.31 1.01 18.94
CA ARG A 52 13.51 2.42 18.61
C ARG A 52 14.96 2.68 18.21
N GLU A 53 15.18 3.12 16.97
CA GLU A 53 16.49 3.50 16.44
C GLU A 53 16.77 4.99 16.68
N SER A 54 15.81 5.85 16.34
CA SER A 54 15.89 7.29 16.57
C SER A 54 14.51 7.87 16.90
N GLY A 55 14.47 9.01 17.60
CA GLY A 55 13.22 9.70 17.89
C GLY A 55 12.92 9.89 19.37
N LEU A 56 11.72 10.41 19.62
CA LEU A 56 11.14 10.73 20.91
C LEU A 56 9.93 9.85 21.16
N LEU A 57 10.00 9.08 22.25
CA LEU A 57 8.88 8.35 22.80
C LEU A 57 8.55 9.00 24.15
N ILE A 58 7.41 9.68 24.23
CA ILE A 58 6.82 10.14 25.48
C ILE A 58 5.61 9.24 25.75
N PRO A 59 5.69 8.34 26.74
CA PRO A 59 4.57 7.46 27.11
C PRO A 59 3.27 8.27 27.27
N GLY A 60 2.22 7.86 26.56
CA GLY A 60 0.90 8.50 26.63
C GLY A 60 0.79 9.90 26.01
N ARG A 61 1.85 10.45 25.39
CA ARG A 61 1.82 11.80 24.77
C ARG A 61 2.29 11.87 23.33
N LEU A 62 3.33 11.13 22.94
CA LEU A 62 3.88 11.21 21.59
C LEU A 62 4.76 10.00 21.29
N CYS A 63 4.66 9.45 20.09
CA CYS A 63 5.58 8.45 19.59
C CYS A 63 6.06 8.91 18.20
N LEU A 64 7.27 9.48 18.13
CA LEU A 64 7.81 10.10 16.92
C LEU A 64 9.24 9.63 16.67
N GLY A 65 9.55 9.04 15.52
CA GLY A 65 10.86 8.42 15.33
C GLY A 65 10.93 7.37 14.22
N VAL A 66 12.07 6.71 14.18
CA VAL A 66 12.35 5.53 13.36
C VAL A 66 12.50 4.32 14.27
N TRP A 67 11.77 3.27 13.96
CA TRP A 67 11.84 1.97 14.61
C TRP A 67 12.47 0.97 13.66
N ARG A 68 13.48 0.24 14.12
CA ARG A 68 14.13 -0.80 13.36
C ARG A 68 13.58 -2.16 13.74
N HIS A 69 13.21 -2.94 12.74
CA HIS A 69 12.82 -4.33 12.90
C HIS A 69 13.64 -5.22 11.95
N PRO A 70 13.66 -6.55 12.13
CA PRO A 70 14.45 -7.44 11.27
C PRO A 70 14.14 -7.35 9.77
N GLY A 71 12.95 -6.84 9.40
CA GLY A 71 12.52 -6.68 8.01
C GLY A 71 12.72 -5.26 7.44
N GLY A 72 13.26 -4.31 8.21
CA GLY A 72 13.45 -2.94 7.73
C GLY A 72 13.35 -1.86 8.83
N ARG A 73 13.06 -0.64 8.38
CA ARG A 73 12.87 0.53 9.24
C ARG A 73 11.46 1.07 9.06
N ASP A 74 10.80 1.33 10.17
CA ASP A 74 9.45 1.87 10.22
C ASP A 74 9.54 3.32 10.70
N PHE A 75 8.97 4.24 9.94
CA PHE A 75 8.78 5.62 10.38
C PHE A 75 7.45 5.74 11.12
N VAL A 76 7.49 6.21 12.36
CA VAL A 76 6.31 6.30 13.22
C VAL A 76 6.16 7.73 13.72
N ALA A 77 5.00 8.33 13.49
CA ALA A 77 4.61 9.65 13.98
C ALA A 77 3.17 9.59 14.49
N LEU A 78 3.02 9.14 15.74
CA LEU A 78 1.75 8.94 16.42
C LEU A 78 1.54 9.98 17.51
N HIS A 79 0.28 10.39 17.63
CA HIS A 79 -0.18 11.29 18.68
C HIS A 79 -1.40 10.63 19.35
N PRO A 80 -1.51 10.65 20.69
CA PRO A 80 -2.53 9.91 21.43
C PRO A 80 -3.90 10.60 21.44
N PHE A 81 -3.98 11.88 21.08
CA PHE A 81 -5.25 12.62 21.04
C PHE A 81 -6.13 12.27 19.85
N THR A 82 -5.77 11.22 19.13
CA THR A 82 -6.32 10.94 17.83
C THR A 82 -6.41 9.44 17.62
N ASP A 83 -7.63 8.99 17.36
CA ASP A 83 -8.00 7.59 17.38
C ASP A 83 -7.72 6.86 16.06
N VAL A 84 -7.13 7.52 15.05
CA VAL A 84 -6.97 6.92 13.72
C VAL A 84 -5.58 7.15 13.15
N VAL A 85 -4.88 6.06 12.85
CA VAL A 85 -3.53 6.05 12.28
C VAL A 85 -3.57 5.43 10.89
N VAL A 86 -2.93 6.10 9.95
CA VAL A 86 -2.72 5.59 8.60
C VAL A 86 -1.35 4.94 8.55
N SER A 87 -1.33 3.64 8.26
CA SER A 87 -0.13 2.83 8.03
C SER A 87 0.02 2.59 6.54
N ILE A 88 1.19 2.91 6.01
CA ILE A 88 1.54 2.78 4.59
C ILE A 88 2.71 1.81 4.53
N ASP A 89 2.47 0.63 3.99
CA ASP A 89 3.49 -0.38 3.71
C ASP A 89 4.18 -0.04 2.40
N LEU A 90 5.50 -0.11 2.42
CA LEU A 90 6.36 0.28 1.32
C LEU A 90 7.25 -0.88 0.89
N ARG A 91 7.31 -1.12 -0.41
CA ARG A 91 8.26 -2.06 -1.01
C ARG A 91 9.61 -1.40 -1.26
N ARG A 92 10.66 -2.22 -1.35
CA ARG A 92 11.97 -1.77 -1.83
C ARG A 92 11.84 -1.19 -3.24
N PRO A 93 12.57 -0.12 -3.59
CA PRO A 93 13.80 0.40 -2.95
C PRO A 93 13.59 1.45 -1.84
N SER A 94 12.40 1.61 -1.26
CA SER A 94 12.17 2.57 -0.18
C SER A 94 13.11 2.36 1.02
N PRO A 95 13.63 3.44 1.64
CA PRO A 95 14.46 3.36 2.84
C PRO A 95 13.70 2.91 4.11
N PHE A 96 12.36 2.92 4.03
CA PHE A 96 11.45 2.48 5.10
C PHE A 96 10.55 1.37 4.58
N ALA A 97 10.26 0.39 5.44
CA ALA A 97 9.33 -0.70 5.19
C ALA A 97 7.88 -0.29 5.50
N ARG A 98 7.67 0.59 6.50
CA ARG A 98 6.36 1.16 6.80
C ARG A 98 6.45 2.61 7.24
N ILE A 99 5.44 3.40 6.91
CA ILE A 99 5.20 4.73 7.47
C ILE A 99 3.86 4.70 8.20
N ALA A 100 3.88 4.92 9.52
CA ALA A 100 2.69 5.10 10.33
C ALA A 100 2.57 6.56 10.77
N VAL A 101 1.53 7.24 10.32
CA VAL A 101 1.28 8.65 10.58
C VAL A 101 -0.12 8.84 11.10
N HIS A 102 -0.23 9.73 12.08
CA HIS A 102 -1.52 10.23 12.50
C HIS A 102 -2.12 11.17 11.43
N ALA A 103 -3.42 11.00 11.10
CA ALA A 103 -4.14 11.85 10.15
C ALA A 103 -5.47 12.34 10.75
N THR A 104 -5.60 13.66 10.91
CA THR A 104 -6.82 14.30 11.48
C THR A 104 -8.07 14.00 10.65
N GLU A 105 -7.94 13.84 9.33
CA GLU A 105 -9.00 13.39 8.42
C GLU A 105 -8.60 12.07 7.76
N ALA A 106 -8.39 11.04 8.57
CA ALA A 106 -7.92 9.74 8.08
C ALA A 106 -8.74 9.15 6.92
N PRO A 107 -10.09 9.16 6.91
CA PRO A 107 -10.86 8.60 5.80
C PRO A 107 -10.62 9.32 4.46
N ARG A 108 -10.58 10.65 4.47
CA ARG A 108 -10.28 11.46 3.27
C ARG A 108 -8.85 11.26 2.81
N THR A 109 -7.89 11.31 3.75
CA THR A 109 -6.47 11.10 3.46
C THR A 109 -6.24 9.75 2.78
N VAL A 110 -6.92 8.71 3.26
CA VAL A 110 -6.84 7.36 2.70
C VAL A 110 -7.48 7.29 1.32
N ALA A 111 -8.66 7.90 1.12
CA ALA A 111 -9.31 7.96 -0.18
C ALA A 111 -8.48 8.72 -1.23
N ASP A 112 -7.89 9.86 -0.85
CA ASP A 112 -7.01 10.65 -1.70
C ASP A 112 -5.77 9.85 -2.09
N LEU A 113 -5.19 9.14 -1.12
CA LEU A 113 -4.01 8.33 -1.33
C LEU A 113 -4.28 7.09 -2.17
N HIS A 114 -5.42 6.41 -1.98
CA HIS A 114 -5.85 5.34 -2.88
C HIS A 114 -6.07 5.85 -4.30
N THR A 115 -6.74 7.00 -4.46
CA THR A 115 -6.96 7.61 -5.77
C THR A 115 -5.65 7.96 -6.46
N ALA A 116 -4.68 8.51 -5.71
CA ALA A 116 -3.35 8.82 -6.22
C ALA A 116 -2.57 7.57 -6.61
N VAL A 117 -2.54 6.54 -5.75
CA VAL A 117 -1.86 5.26 -6.04
C VAL A 117 -2.47 4.61 -7.28
N SER A 118 -3.80 4.53 -7.37
CA SER A 118 -4.49 3.98 -8.55
C SER A 118 -4.14 4.76 -9.83
N ARG A 119 -4.09 6.09 -9.77
CA ARG A 119 -3.69 6.92 -10.91
C ARG A 119 -2.24 6.66 -11.32
N THR A 120 -1.33 6.51 -10.37
CA THR A 120 0.08 6.20 -10.64
C THR A 120 0.23 4.81 -11.24
N VAL A 121 -0.49 3.81 -10.74
CA VAL A 121 -0.48 2.44 -11.31
C VAL A 121 -1.01 2.46 -12.75
N LEU A 122 -2.11 3.17 -13.02
CA LEU A 122 -2.62 3.33 -14.39
C LEU A 122 -1.65 4.07 -15.31
N ALA A 123 -1.00 5.13 -14.82
CA ALA A 123 0.00 5.87 -15.59
C ALA A 123 1.28 5.04 -15.85
N ALA A 124 1.67 4.17 -14.91
CA ALA A 124 2.79 3.25 -15.08
C ALA A 124 2.43 2.08 -16.02
N GLY A 125 1.20 1.56 -15.92
CA GLY A 125 0.69 0.51 -16.82
C GLY A 125 0.44 0.97 -18.24
N GLY A 126 0.37 2.28 -18.49
CA GLY A 126 0.29 2.86 -19.84
C GLY A 126 1.62 2.94 -20.60
N LEU A 127 2.74 2.51 -20.00
CA LEU A 127 4.06 2.42 -20.67
C LEU A 127 4.50 0.97 -20.96
N ASP A 128 3.64 -0.01 -20.68
CA ASP A 128 3.85 -1.45 -20.96
C ASP A 128 2.64 -2.05 -21.72
N GLU A 129 2.18 -1.38 -22.80
CA GLU A 129 1.36 -2.02 -23.85
C GLU A 129 2.21 -2.23 -25.12
N ASP A 130 3.27 -3.04 -24.99
CA ASP A 130 3.59 -4.00 -26.04
C ASP A 130 2.93 -5.31 -25.59
N VAL A 131 1.80 -5.64 -26.23
CA VAL A 131 1.04 -6.87 -25.98
C VAL A 131 1.56 -7.94 -26.93
N PRO A 132 2.40 -8.90 -26.51
CA PRO A 132 2.55 -10.13 -27.25
C PRO A 132 1.45 -11.10 -26.82
N GLY A 133 0.46 -11.24 -27.70
CA GLY A 133 -0.21 -12.53 -27.90
C GLY A 133 -1.52 -12.75 -27.14
N ALA A 134 -2.61 -12.61 -27.90
CA ALA A 134 -3.74 -13.53 -27.95
C ALA A 134 -4.30 -14.06 -26.61
N VAL A 135 -5.45 -13.50 -26.23
CA VAL A 135 -6.45 -14.26 -25.47
C VAL A 135 -6.80 -15.51 -26.30
N PRO A 136 -6.62 -16.75 -25.80
CA PRO A 136 -7.22 -17.90 -26.47
C PRO A 136 -8.74 -17.78 -26.29
N GLU A 137 -9.41 -17.56 -27.42
CA GLU A 137 -10.85 -17.63 -27.62
C GLU A 137 -11.37 -18.94 -27.01
N PRO A 138 -12.48 -18.94 -26.24
CA PRO A 138 -13.08 -20.17 -25.75
C PRO A 138 -13.61 -20.96 -26.96
N GLU A 139 -12.84 -21.93 -27.39
CA GLU A 139 -13.17 -22.91 -28.41
C GLU A 139 -14.51 -23.61 -28.09
N ASN A 140 -15.55 -23.19 -28.81
CA ASN A 140 -16.86 -23.82 -28.81
C ASN A 140 -16.71 -25.24 -29.40
N PRO A 141 -17.07 -26.31 -28.65
CA PRO A 141 -16.95 -27.67 -29.18
C PRO A 141 -17.83 -27.84 -30.43
N PRO A 142 -17.34 -28.47 -31.51
CA PRO A 142 -18.11 -28.59 -32.74
C PRO A 142 -19.38 -29.41 -32.51
N ALA A 143 -20.46 -28.94 -33.12
CA ALA A 143 -21.74 -29.60 -33.18
C ALA A 143 -21.58 -31.07 -33.59
N ARG A 144 -22.16 -31.97 -32.80
CA ARG A 144 -22.21 -33.40 -33.12
C ARG A 144 -22.94 -33.60 -34.46
N PRO A 145 -22.33 -34.21 -35.48
CA PRO A 145 -23.04 -34.55 -36.69
C PRO A 145 -23.98 -35.74 -36.41
N GLY A 146 -25.24 -35.58 -36.81
CA GLY A 146 -26.20 -36.67 -36.85
C GLY A 146 -25.69 -37.83 -37.68
N GLY A 147 -25.70 -39.03 -37.10
CA GLY A 147 -25.24 -40.27 -37.72
C GLY A 147 -26.15 -41.42 -37.34
N ARG A 148 -27.18 -41.61 -38.16
CA ARG A 148 -28.12 -42.71 -38.23
C ARG A 148 -27.39 -44.06 -38.32
N TRP A 149 -27.71 -45.01 -37.42
CA TRP A 149 -27.53 -46.44 -37.68
C TRP A 149 -28.82 -47.18 -37.33
N ALA A 150 -29.28 -47.94 -38.33
CA ALA A 150 -30.48 -48.74 -38.33
C ALA A 150 -30.17 -50.17 -37.88
N GLY A 151 -31.16 -50.84 -37.27
CA GLY A 151 -31.38 -52.30 -37.37
C GLY A 151 -30.61 -53.22 -36.41
N VAL A 152 -31.26 -53.67 -35.31
CA VAL A 152 -31.85 -55.03 -35.05
C VAL A 152 -30.97 -56.28 -35.37
N PRO A 153 -31.04 -57.50 -34.72
CA PRO A 153 -31.90 -58.02 -33.62
C PRO A 153 -31.25 -58.89 -32.48
N ALA A 154 -32.10 -59.21 -31.48
CA ALA A 154 -32.33 -60.52 -30.80
C ALA A 154 -31.42 -61.14 -29.70
N HIS A 155 -32.13 -61.86 -28.82
CA HIS A 155 -31.77 -62.85 -27.78
C HIS A 155 -31.37 -62.25 -26.41
N ALA A 156 -31.97 -62.62 -25.28
CA ALA A 156 -32.88 -63.72 -24.90
C ALA A 156 -33.77 -63.30 -23.72
#